data_AF-A0A1C4KP27-F1
#
_entry.id   AF-A0A1C4KP27-F1
#
_cell.length_a   1.000
_cell.length_b   1.000
_cell.length_c   1.000
_cell.angle_alpha   90.00
_cell.angle_beta   90.00
_cell.angle_gamma   90.00
#
_symmetry.space_group_name_H-M   'P 1'
#
loop_
_entity.id
_entity.type
_entity.pdbx_description
1 polymer ?
#
loop_
_entity_poly.entity_id
_entity_poly.type
_entity_poly.pdbx_seq_one_letter_code
_entity_poly.pdbx_strand_id
1 'polypeptide(L)'
;MSAPRPLPRHEGSVPPAEGPVPRHEGPVPSAEKPVPHPLLEAVRPLVDAMGGELLAPAAAAPEDVVLRWEGEEVVAVRLPGLGDDSLDRIVEGLERVHGPLAALDRRTKQDLVRQLEARGAFTVRHGVETVAAALGVSRFTVYNYLRHVNEQRAKER
;
A
#
# COMPACT_ATOMS: atom_id res chain seq x y z
N MET A 1 -5.04 -92.81 -9.45
CA MET A 1 -6.26 -92.13 -9.95
C MET A 1 -6.31 -90.73 -9.32
N SER A 2 -6.73 -89.75 -10.13
CA SER A 2 -6.96 -88.32 -9.85
C SER A 2 -5.76 -87.37 -9.62
N ALA A 3 -5.44 -86.64 -10.69
CA ALA A 3 -4.97 -85.25 -10.66
C ALA A 3 -6.16 -84.30 -10.33
N PRO A 4 -5.95 -83.03 -9.92
CA PRO A 4 -5.67 -81.91 -10.86
C PRO A 4 -4.65 -80.85 -10.31
N ARG A 5 -3.78 -80.23 -11.14
CA ARG A 5 -3.88 -78.95 -11.92
C ARG A 5 -3.75 -77.65 -11.05
N PRO A 6 -3.37 -76.46 -11.60
CA PRO A 6 -2.00 -75.92 -11.71
C PRO A 6 -1.76 -74.56 -10.97
N LEU A 7 -0.53 -74.01 -11.13
CA LEU A 7 0.07 -72.79 -10.53
C LEU A 7 -0.69 -71.46 -10.81
N PRO A 8 -0.46 -70.40 -10.02
CA PRO A 8 0.45 -69.33 -10.48
C PRO A 8 1.36 -68.69 -9.41
N ARG A 9 2.35 -67.93 -9.91
CA ARG A 9 3.38 -67.18 -9.17
C ARG A 9 2.78 -65.99 -8.40
N HIS A 10 3.37 -65.64 -7.26
CA HIS A 10 3.35 -64.26 -6.77
C HIS A 10 4.69 -63.87 -6.18
N GLU A 11 5.07 -62.66 -6.57
CA GLU A 11 6.26 -61.89 -6.20
C GLU A 11 6.34 -61.59 -4.70
N GLY A 12 7.59 -61.44 -4.24
CA GLY A 12 8.02 -60.35 -3.36
C GLY A 12 7.37 -60.25 -1.98
N SER A 13 8.11 -60.68 -0.95
CA SER A 13 7.98 -60.05 0.36
C SER A 13 9.27 -60.21 1.17
N VAL A 14 10.06 -59.14 1.22
CA VAL A 14 11.03 -58.88 2.28
C VAL A 14 10.82 -57.43 2.72
N PRO A 15 10.40 -57.21 3.98
CA PRO A 15 10.82 -56.03 4.71
C PRO A 15 11.51 -56.48 6.03
N PRO A 16 12.45 -55.68 6.57
CA PRO A 16 12.06 -54.41 7.19
C PRO A 16 12.96 -53.25 6.77
N ALA A 17 12.32 -52.18 6.28
CA ALA A 17 12.96 -50.87 6.23
C ALA A 17 12.84 -50.23 7.62
N GLU A 18 13.96 -49.65 8.02
CA GLU A 18 14.20 -48.83 9.20
C GLU A 18 13.03 -47.88 9.50
N GLY A 19 12.54 -47.91 10.74
CA GLY A 19 11.59 -46.93 11.23
C GLY A 19 12.20 -45.52 11.25
N PRO A 20 11.40 -44.47 11.05
CA PRO A 20 11.93 -43.11 11.01
C PRO A 20 12.44 -42.70 12.39
N VAL A 21 13.68 -42.21 12.42
CA VAL A 21 14.25 -41.47 13.55
C VAL A 21 13.33 -40.30 13.93
N PRO A 22 12.88 -40.17 15.19
CA PRO A 22 12.16 -38.98 15.63
C PRO A 22 13.15 -37.82 15.70
N ARG A 23 13.04 -36.87 14.76
CA ARG A 23 13.71 -35.58 14.91
C ARG A 23 12.95 -34.83 16.01
N HIS A 24 13.63 -34.57 17.12
CA HIS A 24 13.18 -33.63 18.13
C HIS A 24 13.01 -32.26 17.45
N GLU A 25 11.79 -31.92 17.05
CA GLU A 25 11.38 -30.53 16.89
C GLU A 25 11.40 -29.94 18.30
N GLY A 26 12.52 -29.30 18.64
CA GLY A 26 12.56 -28.38 19.78
C GLY A 26 11.44 -27.35 19.64
N PRO A 27 10.96 -26.78 20.76
CA PRO A 27 9.86 -25.83 20.73
C PRO A 27 10.22 -24.71 19.75
N VAL A 28 9.40 -24.57 18.70
CA VAL A 28 9.37 -23.36 17.88
C VAL A 28 9.32 -22.17 18.84
N PRO A 29 10.29 -21.24 18.83
CA PRO A 29 10.24 -20.09 19.71
C PRO A 29 8.92 -19.38 19.41
N SER A 30 8.13 -19.21 20.46
CA SER A 30 6.86 -18.50 20.41
C SER A 30 7.07 -17.23 19.60
N ALA A 31 6.34 -17.11 18.49
CA ALA A 31 6.26 -15.89 17.73
C ALA A 31 5.66 -14.82 18.65
N GLU A 32 6.52 -14.13 19.40
CA GLU A 32 6.22 -12.80 19.88
C GLU A 32 5.70 -12.04 18.66
N LYS A 33 4.45 -11.57 18.75
CA LYS A 33 3.89 -10.73 17.69
C LYS A 33 4.90 -9.61 17.46
N PRO A 34 5.48 -9.48 16.25
CA PRO A 34 6.54 -8.51 16.03
C PRO A 34 5.96 -7.14 16.36
N VAL A 35 6.54 -6.50 17.37
CA VAL A 35 6.26 -5.10 17.66
C VAL A 35 6.50 -4.35 16.35
N PRO A 36 5.55 -3.54 15.86
CA PRO A 36 5.74 -2.84 14.60
C PRO A 36 7.02 -2.03 14.67
N HIS A 37 7.91 -2.24 13.68
CA HIS A 37 9.24 -1.64 13.67
C HIS A 37 9.12 -0.10 13.74
N PRO A 38 9.93 0.62 14.55
CA PRO A 38 9.81 2.08 14.72
C PRO A 38 9.83 2.87 13.40
N LEU A 39 10.67 2.46 12.44
CA LEU A 39 10.68 3.02 11.08
C LEU A 39 9.31 2.90 10.39
N LEU A 40 8.62 1.78 10.56
CA LEU A 40 7.35 1.48 9.90
C LEU A 40 6.24 2.39 10.44
N GLU A 41 6.21 2.61 11.75
CA GLU A 41 5.33 3.60 12.40
C GLU A 41 5.64 5.02 11.93
N ALA A 42 6.93 5.37 11.79
CA ALA A 42 7.34 6.71 11.38
C ALA A 42 6.98 7.03 9.92
N VAL A 43 7.11 6.06 9.00
CA VAL A 43 6.87 6.28 7.56
C VAL A 43 5.43 6.04 7.14
N ARG A 44 4.64 5.29 7.91
CA ARG A 44 3.23 4.99 7.61
C ARG A 44 2.40 6.23 7.25
N PRO A 45 2.41 7.33 8.04
CA PRO A 45 1.59 8.50 7.71
C PRO A 45 1.97 9.14 6.37
N LEU A 46 3.27 9.12 6.03
CA LEU A 46 3.77 9.67 4.77
C LEU A 46 3.36 8.79 3.59
N VAL A 47 3.53 7.48 3.71
CA VAL A 47 3.15 6.52 2.66
C VAL A 47 1.65 6.54 2.42
N ASP A 48 0.84 6.56 3.48
CA ASP A 48 -0.62 6.65 3.37
C ASP A 48 -1.06 7.96 2.70
N ALA A 49 -0.42 9.08 3.04
CA ALA A 49 -0.68 10.39 2.46
C ALA A 49 -0.29 10.48 0.97
N MET A 50 0.73 9.74 0.55
CA MET A 50 1.13 9.63 -0.85
C MET A 50 0.32 8.57 -1.61
N GLY A 51 -0.56 7.81 -0.95
CA GLY A 51 -1.27 6.69 -1.56
C GLY A 51 -0.37 5.53 -1.95
N GLY A 52 0.78 5.39 -1.27
CA GLY A 52 1.72 4.29 -1.47
C GLY A 52 1.33 3.06 -0.66
N GLU A 53 1.99 1.95 -0.97
CA GLU A 53 1.81 0.66 -0.31
C GLU A 53 3.10 0.26 0.40
N LEU A 54 2.97 -0.22 1.65
CA LEU A 54 4.09 -0.84 2.37
C LEU A 54 4.10 -2.34 2.09
N LEU A 55 5.22 -2.83 1.59
CA LEU A 55 5.47 -4.20 1.18
C LEU A 55 6.59 -4.80 2.04
N ALA A 56 6.60 -6.12 2.19
CA ALA A 56 7.77 -6.81 2.73
C ALA A 56 8.98 -6.60 1.80
N PRO A 57 10.22 -6.42 2.31
CA PRO A 57 11.40 -6.22 1.46
C PRO A 57 11.58 -7.31 0.40
N ALA A 58 11.27 -8.56 0.75
CA ALA A 58 11.36 -9.70 -0.17
C ALA A 58 10.36 -9.64 -1.35
N ALA A 59 9.32 -8.81 -1.27
CA ALA A 59 8.32 -8.62 -2.32
C ALA A 59 8.56 -7.36 -3.17
N ALA A 60 9.67 -6.65 -2.94
CA ALA A 60 10.00 -5.43 -3.66
C ALA A 60 10.26 -5.69 -5.15
N ALA A 61 9.64 -4.88 -6.00
CA ALA A 61 9.97 -4.74 -7.41
C ALA A 61 11.12 -3.72 -7.61
N PRO A 62 11.79 -3.70 -8.78
CA PRO A 62 12.88 -2.76 -9.06
C PRO A 62 12.51 -1.28 -8.92
N GLU A 63 11.25 -0.94 -9.14
CA GLU A 63 10.67 0.39 -9.01
C GLU A 63 10.29 0.79 -7.58
N ASP A 64 10.32 -0.15 -6.63
CA ASP A 64 9.97 0.11 -5.23
C ASP A 64 11.17 0.66 -4.45
N VAL A 65 10.90 1.49 -3.44
CA VAL A 65 11.92 2.07 -2.58
C VAL A 65 12.10 1.21 -1.33
N VAL A 66 13.22 0.48 -1.23
CA VAL A 66 13.55 -0.32 -0.05
C VAL A 66 14.14 0.56 1.05
N LEU A 67 13.46 0.65 2.18
CA LEU A 67 13.89 1.40 3.35
C LEU A 67 14.71 0.51 4.29
N ARG A 68 15.89 1.01 4.65
CA ARG A 68 16.84 0.36 5.55
C ARG A 68 16.90 1.06 6.90
N TRP A 69 17.00 0.28 7.98
CA TRP A 69 17.29 0.77 9.33
C TRP A 69 18.46 -0.03 9.89
N GLU A 70 19.49 0.65 10.39
CA GLU A 70 20.70 0.00 10.93
C GLU A 70 21.34 -1.04 9.97
N GLY A 71 21.21 -0.82 8.67
CA GLY A 71 21.76 -1.70 7.61
C GLY A 71 20.81 -2.81 7.16
N GLU A 72 19.77 -3.12 7.94
CA GLU A 72 18.77 -4.14 7.64
C GLU A 72 17.64 -3.60 6.77
N GLU A 73 17.17 -4.40 5.83
CA GLU A 73 16.00 -4.07 5.01
C GLU A 73 14.72 -4.31 5.82
N VAL A 74 13.97 -3.24 6.09
CA VAL A 74 12.81 -3.30 7.00
C VAL A 74 11.50 -3.38 6.22
N VAL A 75 11.33 -2.51 5.22
CA VAL A 75 10.09 -2.36 4.45
C VAL A 75 10.40 -1.83 3.07
N ALA A 76 9.64 -2.27 2.06
CA ALA A 76 9.65 -1.67 0.74
C ALA A 76 8.42 -0.75 0.59
N VAL A 77 8.60 0.39 -0.07
CA VAL A 77 7.54 1.35 -0.35
C VAL A 77 7.28 1.38 -1.85
N ARG A 78 6.08 0.97 -2.24
CA ARG A 78 5.58 1.20 -3.59
C ARG A 78 4.89 2.55 -3.62
N LEU A 79 5.44 3.48 -4.37
CA LEU A 79 4.79 4.76 -4.63
C LEU A 79 3.83 4.59 -5.81
N PRO A 80 2.65 5.23 -5.80
CA PRO A 80 1.84 5.29 -7.01
C PRO A 80 2.63 6.02 -8.09
N GLY A 81 2.50 5.57 -9.34
CA GLY A 81 3.19 6.18 -10.48
C GLY A 81 2.99 7.70 -10.51
N LEU A 82 4.07 8.44 -10.79
CA LEU A 82 4.11 9.91 -10.86
C LEU A 82 3.41 10.48 -12.13
N GLY A 83 2.27 9.90 -12.51
CA GLY A 83 1.41 10.36 -13.61
C GLY A 83 0.13 11.05 -13.11
N ASP A 84 -0.85 11.22 -14.00
CA ASP A 84 -2.19 11.75 -13.66
C ASP A 84 -2.80 11.01 -12.43
N ASP A 85 -2.48 9.73 -12.27
CA ASP A 85 -2.87 8.86 -11.15
C ASP A 85 -2.41 9.38 -9.77
N SER A 86 -1.31 10.15 -9.69
CA SER A 86 -0.80 10.68 -8.41
C SER A 86 -1.76 11.67 -7.76
N LEU A 87 -2.45 12.50 -8.56
CA LEU A 87 -3.45 13.43 -8.03
C LEU A 87 -4.68 12.70 -7.52
N ASP A 88 -5.16 11.71 -8.27
CA ASP A 88 -6.30 10.90 -7.87
C ASP A 88 -6.04 10.22 -6.52
N ARG A 89 -4.82 9.71 -6.28
CA ARG A 89 -4.42 9.15 -4.98
C ARG A 89 -4.42 10.16 -3.84
N ILE A 90 -3.94 11.39 -4.09
CA ILE A 90 -3.98 12.45 -3.07
C ILE A 90 -5.43 12.78 -2.72
N VAL A 91 -6.31 12.86 -3.73
CA VAL A 91 -7.75 13.10 -3.54
C VAL A 91 -8.41 11.95 -2.77
N GLU A 92 -8.14 10.69 -3.14
CA GLU A 92 -8.62 9.49 -2.43
C GLU A 92 -8.14 9.47 -0.96
N GLY A 93 -6.89 9.89 -0.71
CA GLY A 93 -6.35 10.06 0.64
C GLY A 93 -7.15 11.09 1.44
N LEU A 94 -7.50 12.22 0.85
CA LEU A 94 -8.32 13.24 1.49
C LEU A 94 -9.76 12.76 1.75
N GLU A 95 -10.35 12.00 0.83
CA GLU A 95 -11.68 11.40 1.02
C GLU A 95 -11.73 10.42 2.18
N ARG A 96 -10.68 9.61 2.38
CA ARG A 96 -10.59 8.70 3.53
C ARG A 96 -10.58 9.45 4.87
N VAL A 97 -10.01 10.64 4.91
CA VAL A 97 -9.91 11.46 6.14
C VAL A 97 -11.16 12.30 6.38
N HIS A 98 -11.72 12.90 5.34
CA HIS A 98 -12.79 13.89 5.45
C HIS A 98 -14.18 13.36 5.06
N GLY A 99 -14.27 12.15 4.54
CA GLY A 99 -15.48 11.64 3.89
C GLY A 99 -15.67 12.25 2.49
N PRO A 100 -16.88 12.17 1.91
CA PRO A 100 -17.14 12.65 0.55
C PRO A 100 -16.82 14.15 0.40
N LEU A 101 -15.80 14.50 -0.40
CA LEU A 101 -15.35 15.90 -0.46
C LEU A 101 -16.43 16.83 -1.01
N ALA A 102 -17.29 16.32 -1.88
CA ALA A 102 -18.44 17.04 -2.42
C ALA A 102 -19.43 17.52 -1.33
N ALA A 103 -19.53 16.82 -0.20
CA ALA A 103 -20.42 17.16 0.91
C ALA A 103 -19.82 18.15 1.91
N LEU A 104 -18.54 18.51 1.75
CA LEU A 104 -17.86 19.43 2.67
C LEU A 104 -18.39 20.85 2.56
N ASP A 105 -18.28 21.59 3.66
CA ASP A 105 -18.61 23.01 3.67
C ASP A 105 -17.58 23.82 2.86
N ARG A 106 -17.97 25.03 2.48
CA ARG A 106 -17.17 25.89 1.62
C ARG A 106 -15.78 26.18 2.19
N ARG A 107 -15.67 26.38 3.51
CA ARG A 107 -14.40 26.73 4.14
C ARG A 107 -13.41 25.56 4.05
N THR A 108 -13.87 24.36 4.38
CA THR A 108 -13.05 23.15 4.25
C THR A 108 -12.64 22.91 2.79
N LYS A 109 -13.53 23.10 1.82
CA LYS A 109 -13.18 23.01 0.39
C LYS A 109 -12.07 23.99 -0.01
N GLN A 110 -12.11 25.23 0.50
CA GLN A 110 -11.05 26.22 0.26
C GLN A 110 -9.72 25.82 0.90
N ASP A 111 -9.75 25.28 2.13
CA ASP A 111 -8.56 24.77 2.82
C ASP A 111 -7.94 23.58 2.08
N LEU A 112 -8.76 22.67 1.55
CA LEU A 112 -8.29 21.55 0.72
C LEU A 112 -7.66 22.02 -0.58
N VAL A 113 -8.25 23.00 -1.28
CA VAL A 113 -7.64 23.58 -2.49
C VAL A 113 -6.28 24.20 -2.19
N ARG A 114 -6.12 24.92 -1.07
CA ARG A 114 -4.81 25.45 -0.64
C ARG A 114 -3.79 24.34 -0.43
N GLN A 115 -4.18 23.26 0.23
CA GLN A 115 -3.31 22.11 0.48
C GLN A 115 -2.90 21.40 -0.81
N LEU A 116 -3.84 21.22 -1.73
CA LEU A 116 -3.60 20.62 -3.04
C LEU A 116 -2.65 21.50 -3.89
N GLU A 117 -2.83 22.82 -3.86
CA GLU A 117 -1.92 23.76 -4.53
C GLU A 117 -0.49 23.65 -3.99
N ALA A 118 -0.33 23.59 -2.66
CA ALA A 118 0.98 23.43 -2.04
C ALA A 118 1.67 22.10 -2.41
N ARG A 119 0.88 21.07 -2.76
CA ARG A 119 1.34 19.76 -3.22
C ARG A 119 1.53 19.68 -4.74
N GLY A 120 1.35 20.78 -5.48
CA GLY A 120 1.51 20.81 -6.93
C GLY A 120 0.36 20.17 -7.71
N ALA A 121 -0.81 19.96 -7.11
CA ALA A 121 -1.96 19.33 -7.78
C ALA A 121 -2.35 20.03 -9.10
N PHE A 122 -2.18 21.35 -9.16
CA PHE A 122 -2.56 22.16 -10.32
C PHE A 122 -1.45 22.32 -11.37
N THR A 123 -0.28 21.69 -11.18
CA THR A 123 0.75 21.57 -12.23
C THR A 123 0.60 20.29 -13.05
N VAL A 124 -0.19 19.33 -12.56
CA VAL A 124 -0.50 18.06 -13.24
C VAL A 124 -1.50 18.33 -14.37
N ARG A 125 -1.40 17.56 -15.46
CA ARG A 125 -2.36 17.64 -16.56
C ARG A 125 -3.75 17.28 -16.04
N HIS A 126 -4.76 18.06 -16.44
CA HIS A 126 -6.15 17.91 -15.97
C HIS A 126 -6.35 18.08 -14.45
N GLY A 127 -5.37 18.62 -13.71
CA GLY A 127 -5.47 18.69 -12.25
C GLY A 127 -6.64 19.55 -11.75
N VAL A 128 -7.00 20.61 -12.48
CA VAL A 128 -8.17 21.44 -12.16
C VAL A 128 -9.47 20.66 -12.38
N GLU A 129 -9.58 19.90 -13.47
CA GLU A 129 -10.71 19.04 -13.78
C GLU A 129 -10.93 17.99 -12.69
N THR A 130 -9.88 17.28 -12.29
CA THR A 130 -9.92 16.24 -11.25
C THR A 130 -10.37 16.81 -9.91
N VAL A 131 -9.77 17.91 -9.46
CA VAL A 131 -10.12 18.53 -8.17
C VAL A 131 -11.54 19.09 -8.20
N ALA A 132 -11.97 19.69 -9.32
CA ALA A 132 -13.33 20.20 -9.48
C ALA A 132 -14.36 19.06 -9.37
N ALA A 133 -14.10 17.93 -10.03
CA ALA A 133 -14.95 16.74 -9.96
C ALA A 133 -15.05 16.19 -8.53
N ALA A 134 -13.92 16.01 -7.85
CA ALA A 134 -13.88 15.47 -6.49
C ALA A 134 -14.59 16.38 -5.47
N LEU A 135 -14.38 17.70 -5.55
CA LEU A 135 -15.03 18.67 -4.66
C LEU A 135 -16.50 18.93 -5.01
N GLY A 136 -17.02 18.39 -6.12
CA GLY A 136 -18.37 18.64 -6.60
C GLY A 136 -18.61 20.12 -6.92
N VAL A 137 -17.63 20.80 -7.51
CA VAL A 137 -17.71 22.22 -7.88
C VAL A 137 -17.30 22.44 -9.33
N SER A 138 -17.54 23.64 -9.86
CA SER A 138 -17.08 23.98 -11.21
C SER A 138 -15.58 24.28 -11.23
N ARG A 139 -14.92 24.10 -12.39
CA ARG A 139 -13.53 24.56 -12.61
C ARG A 139 -13.36 26.05 -12.29
N PHE A 140 -14.36 26.86 -12.64
CA PHE A 140 -14.40 28.27 -12.30
C PHE A 140 -14.34 28.50 -10.78
N THR A 141 -15.05 27.70 -9.99
CA THR A 141 -15.01 27.75 -8.52
C THR A 141 -13.63 27.40 -7.97
N VAL A 142 -12.93 26.42 -8.57
CA VAL A 142 -11.56 26.09 -8.19
C VAL A 142 -10.61 27.26 -8.45
N TYR A 143 -10.69 27.90 -9.63
CA TYR A 143 -9.91 29.11 -9.91
C TYR A 143 -10.22 30.25 -8.95
N ASN A 144 -11.48 30.41 -8.55
CA ASN A 144 -11.86 31.40 -7.56
C ASN A 144 -11.21 31.10 -6.19
N TYR A 145 -11.17 29.83 -5.78
CA TYR A 145 -10.49 29.43 -4.54
C TYR A 145 -8.98 29.67 -4.61
N LEU A 146 -8.32 29.33 -5.73
CA LEU A 146 -6.90 29.61 -5.95
C LEU A 146 -6.58 31.11 -5.87
N ARG A 147 -7.44 31.95 -6.45
CA ARG A 147 -7.31 33.40 -6.33
C ARG A 147 -7.36 33.83 -4.85
N HIS A 148 -8.35 33.34 -4.10
CA HIS A 148 -8.45 33.64 -2.68
C HIS A 148 -7.22 33.19 -1.88
N VAL A 149 -6.67 32.02 -2.18
CA VAL A 149 -5.45 31.51 -1.52
C VAL A 149 -4.25 32.42 -1.78
N ASN A 150 -4.05 32.84 -3.03
CA ASN A 150 -2.95 33.72 -3.41
C ASN A 150 -3.09 35.13 -2.81
N GLU A 151 -4.31 35.65 -2.72
CA GLU A 151 -4.60 36.93 -2.07
C GLU A 151 -4.35 36.89 -0.55
N GLN A 152 -4.55 35.76 0.13
CA GLN A 152 -4.21 35.60 1.55
C GLN A 152 -2.69 35.57 1.76
N ARG A 153 -1.95 34.76 0.98
CA ARG A 153 -0.48 34.69 1.06
C ARG A 153 0.21 36.03 0.80
N ALA A 154 -0.33 36.83 -0.12
CA ALA A 154 0.19 38.16 -0.43
C ALA A 154 0.01 39.17 0.71
N LYS A 155 -0.95 38.94 1.62
CA LYS A 155 -1.20 39.79 2.80
C LYS A 155 -0.37 39.38 4.02
N GLU A 156 0.13 38.14 4.02
CA GLU A 156 0.96 37.58 5.09
C GLU A 156 2.47 37.83 4.88
N ARG A 157 2.85 38.41 3.75
CA ARG A 157 4.23 38.80 3.39
C ARG A 157 4.42 40.31 3.52
#